data_AF-A0AAE3CFI3-F1
#
_entry.id   AF-A0AAE3CFI3-F1
#
_cell.length_a   1.000
_cell.length_b   1.000
_cell.length_c   1.000
_cell.angle_alpha   90.00
_cell.angle_beta   90.00
_cell.angle_gamma   90.00
#
_symmetry.space_group_name_H-M   'P 1'
#
loop_
_entity.id
_entity.type
_entity.pdbx_description
1 polymer ?
#
loop_
_entity_poly.entity_id
_entity_poly.type
_entity_poly.pdbx_seq_one_letter_code
_entity_poly.pdbx_strand_id
1 'polypeptide(L)'
;MHEVLVGGIMDLEEAIRFVAGRMARRAEEMQDYPTVRLLEAIMSELGCKSYEELIRRLLDNPKEIYGYALSRVKEELTNSFLGMLFFDVFSRFGVGDLAPAYIEALREGDRENLRKIFLKVAEAVKRRRR
;
A
#
# COMPACT_ATOMS: atom_id res chain seq x y z
N MET A 1 -31.26 -0.22 22.77
CA MET A 1 -29.95 -0.89 22.67
C MET A 1 -29.00 0.10 22.01
N HIS A 2 -28.04 0.62 22.76
CA HIS A 2 -27.17 1.71 22.32
C HIS A 2 -26.22 1.25 21.21
N GLU A 3 -26.21 2.00 20.12
CA GLU A 3 -25.15 2.03 19.13
C GLU A 3 -23.83 2.40 19.79
N VAL A 4 -22.82 1.54 19.67
CA VAL A 4 -21.43 1.89 19.97
C VAL A 4 -20.58 1.48 18.76
N LEU A 5 -20.77 2.21 17.65
CA LEU A 5 -19.78 2.27 16.57
C LEU A 5 -18.74 3.34 16.95
N VAL A 6 -17.92 3.08 17.96
CA VAL A 6 -16.73 3.90 18.25
C VAL A 6 -15.53 3.27 17.55
N GLY A 7 -15.52 3.40 16.23
CA GLY A 7 -14.35 3.19 15.39
C GLY A 7 -14.19 4.46 14.56
N GLY A 8 -13.44 5.44 15.08
CA GLY A 8 -13.17 6.68 14.35
C GLY A 8 -12.62 6.35 12.97
N ILE A 9 -13.28 6.87 11.93
CA ILE A 9 -12.82 6.79 10.55
C ILE A 9 -11.41 7.37 10.53
N MET A 10 -10.44 6.55 10.12
CA MET A 10 -9.06 7.01 10.03
C MET A 10 -8.98 8.05 8.92
N ASP A 11 -8.46 9.23 9.21
CA ASP A 11 -8.20 10.22 8.16
C ASP A 11 -6.99 9.79 7.30
N LEU A 12 -6.90 10.34 6.09
CA LEU A 12 -5.89 9.92 5.12
C LEU A 12 -4.45 10.12 5.60
N GLU A 13 -4.18 11.19 6.34
CA GLU A 13 -2.83 11.49 6.85
C GLU A 13 -2.46 10.58 8.02
N GLU A 14 -3.43 10.25 8.89
CA GLU A 14 -3.26 9.20 9.90
C GLU A 14 -2.96 7.85 9.22
N ALA A 15 -3.70 7.50 8.18
CA ALA A 15 -3.52 6.25 7.44
C ALA A 15 -2.14 6.14 6.77
N ILE A 16 -1.69 7.22 6.11
CA ILE A 16 -0.38 7.28 5.48
C ILE A 16 0.73 7.06 6.52
N ARG A 17 0.73 7.82 7.62
CA ARG A 17 1.73 7.69 8.69
C ARG A 17 1.73 6.30 9.31
N PHE A 18 0.54 5.76 9.57
CA PHE A 18 0.38 4.43 10.15
C PHE A 18 0.95 3.32 9.24
N VAL A 19 0.59 3.32 7.95
CA VAL A 19 1.06 2.31 7.01
C VAL A 19 2.55 2.48 6.72
N ALA A 20 3.03 3.71 6.51
CA ALA A 20 4.44 4.00 6.27
C ALA A 20 5.33 3.52 7.42
N GLY A 21 4.94 3.80 8.67
CA GLY A 21 5.69 3.34 9.85
C GLY A 21 5.77 1.81 9.95
N ARG A 22 4.73 1.11 9.50
CA ARG A 22 4.76 -0.37 9.41
C ARG A 22 5.66 -0.86 8.29
N MET A 23 5.62 -0.23 7.13
CA MET A 23 6.49 -0.55 6.00
C MET A 23 7.96 -0.36 6.37
N ALA A 24 8.30 0.76 7.03
CA ALA A 24 9.65 1.04 7.52
C ALA A 24 10.17 -0.06 8.45
N ARG A 25 9.40 -0.40 9.48
CA ARG A 25 9.78 -1.47 10.41
C ARG A 25 9.94 -2.82 9.71
N ARG A 26 9.04 -3.13 8.77
CA ARG A 26 9.10 -4.40 8.04
C ARG A 26 10.30 -4.46 7.11
N ALA A 27 10.68 -3.34 6.49
CA ALA A 27 11.87 -3.24 5.66
C ALA A 27 13.15 -3.45 6.48
N GLU A 28 13.23 -2.88 7.69
CA GLU A 28 14.33 -3.12 8.63
C GLU A 28 14.43 -4.60 9.02
N GLU A 29 13.29 -5.25 9.31
CA GLU A 29 13.23 -6.69 9.64
C GLU A 29 13.57 -7.63 8.47
N MET A 30 13.41 -7.16 7.23
CA MET A 30 13.46 -7.98 6.01
C MET A 30 14.37 -7.41 4.92
N GLN A 31 15.44 -6.70 5.30
CA GLN A 31 16.39 -6.04 4.39
C GLN A 31 16.81 -6.88 3.17
N ASP A 32 17.00 -8.20 3.35
CA ASP A 32 17.47 -9.09 2.30
C ASP A 32 16.36 -9.67 1.41
N TYR A 33 15.10 -9.35 1.69
CA TYR A 33 14.00 -9.82 0.86
C TYR A 33 13.96 -9.06 -0.47
N PRO A 34 13.81 -9.77 -1.61
CA PRO A 34 13.76 -9.16 -2.93
C PRO A 34 12.72 -8.04 -3.06
N THR A 35 11.60 -8.14 -2.34
CA THR A 35 10.54 -7.14 -2.33
C THR A 35 10.94 -5.82 -1.66
N VAL A 36 11.73 -5.88 -0.58
CA VAL A 36 12.25 -4.68 0.10
C VAL A 36 13.25 -3.97 -0.79
N ARG A 37 14.21 -4.70 -1.37
CA ARG A 37 15.21 -4.15 -2.30
C ARG A 37 14.59 -3.50 -3.54
N LEU A 38 13.54 -4.12 -4.09
CA LEU A 38 12.80 -3.57 -5.22
C LEU A 38 12.07 -2.27 -4.84
N LEU A 39 11.44 -2.24 -3.65
CA LEU A 39 10.75 -1.07 -3.13
C LEU A 39 11.70 0.11 -2.91
N GLU A 40 12.87 -0.14 -2.34
CA GLU A 40 13.92 0.87 -2.15
C GLU A 40 14.48 1.39 -3.49
N ALA A 41 14.63 0.52 -4.49
CA ALA A 41 15.04 0.93 -5.83
C ALA A 41 14.00 1.88 -6.47
N ILE A 42 12.72 1.52 -6.38
CA ILE A 42 11.61 2.38 -6.86
C ILE A 42 11.60 3.72 -6.11
N MET A 43 11.77 3.72 -4.79
CA MET A 43 11.88 4.95 -4.01
C MET A 43 13.03 5.83 -4.46
N SER A 44 14.20 5.24 -4.69
CA SER A 44 15.40 5.94 -5.17
C SER A 44 15.16 6.63 -6.53
N GLU A 45 14.55 5.93 -7.48
CA GLU A 45 14.23 6.48 -8.81
C GLU A 45 13.20 7.60 -8.78
N LEU A 46 12.20 7.47 -7.91
CA LEU A 46 11.18 8.49 -7.72
C LEU A 46 11.67 9.68 -6.89
N GLY A 47 12.86 9.57 -6.29
CA GLY A 47 13.40 10.54 -5.35
C GLY A 47 12.64 10.60 -4.02
N CYS A 48 11.91 9.53 -3.66
CA CYS A 48 11.19 9.42 -2.40
C CYS A 48 12.17 9.10 -1.26
N LYS A 49 12.22 9.97 -0.25
CA LYS A 49 13.09 9.84 0.92
C LYS A 49 12.46 9.05 2.06
N SER A 50 11.17 8.79 1.98
CA SER A 50 10.42 8.06 3.00
C SER A 50 9.29 7.23 2.40
N TYR A 51 8.84 6.21 3.15
CA TYR A 51 7.65 5.44 2.79
C TYR A 51 6.38 6.31 2.77
N GLU A 52 6.32 7.37 3.57
CA GLU A 52 5.20 8.34 3.51
C GLU A 52 5.16 9.07 2.16
N GLU A 53 6.30 9.55 1.69
CA GLU A 53 6.41 10.20 0.37
C GLU A 53 6.05 9.23 -0.75
N LEU A 54 6.50 7.98 -0.67
CA LEU A 54 6.13 6.94 -1.63
C LEU A 54 4.62 6.71 -1.65
N ILE A 55 3.98 6.55 -0.49
CA ILE A 55 2.54 6.32 -0.40
C ILE A 55 1.77 7.54 -0.93
N ARG A 56 2.16 8.76 -0.57
CA ARG A 56 1.54 9.99 -1.12
C ARG A 56 1.61 10.00 -2.64
N ARG A 57 2.79 9.71 -3.20
CA ARG A 57 2.98 9.69 -4.65
C ARG A 57 2.19 8.57 -5.32
N LEU A 58 2.07 7.41 -4.70
CA LEU A 58 1.18 6.34 -5.15
C LEU A 58 -0.28 6.77 -5.20
N LEU A 59 -0.75 7.46 -4.17
CA LEU A 59 -2.14 7.94 -4.09
C LEU A 59 -2.42 9.14 -5.01
N ASP A 60 -1.40 9.92 -5.36
CA ASP A 60 -1.50 11.10 -6.22
C ASP A 60 -1.24 10.80 -7.69
N ASN A 61 -0.38 9.82 -7.99
CA ASN A 61 -0.04 9.39 -9.34
C ASN A 61 0.19 7.87 -9.44
N PRO A 62 -0.87 7.06 -9.32
CA PRO A 62 -0.74 5.61 -9.29
C PRO A 62 -0.16 5.01 -10.57
N LYS A 63 -0.45 5.63 -11.72
CA LYS A 63 -0.01 5.15 -13.03
C LYS A 63 1.50 5.30 -13.23
N GLU A 64 2.10 6.35 -12.66
CA GLU A 64 3.56 6.53 -12.63
C GLU A 64 4.21 5.39 -11.85
N ILE A 65 3.76 5.12 -10.62
CA ILE A 65 4.33 4.05 -9.79
C ILE A 65 4.12 2.68 -10.44
N TYR A 66 2.95 2.43 -11.01
CA TYR A 66 2.64 1.21 -11.75
C TYR A 66 3.59 1.04 -12.95
N GLY A 67 3.85 2.10 -13.71
CA GLY A 67 4.79 2.10 -14.84
C GLY A 67 6.24 1.84 -14.42
N TYR A 68 6.69 2.43 -13.31
CA TYR A 68 8.04 2.17 -12.76
C TYR A 68 8.18 0.73 -12.26
N ALA A 69 7.16 0.18 -11.61
CA ALA A 69 7.17 -1.21 -11.22
C ALA A 69 7.30 -2.10 -12.48
N LEU A 70 6.48 -1.87 -13.51
CA LEU A 70 6.54 -2.62 -14.77
C LEU A 70 7.88 -2.52 -15.53
N SER A 71 8.58 -1.40 -15.42
CA SER A 71 9.89 -1.24 -16.09
C SER A 71 11.01 -1.99 -15.38
N ARG A 72 10.86 -2.31 -14.09
CA ARG A 72 11.85 -2.98 -13.25
C ARG A 72 11.60 -4.47 -13.05
N VAL A 73 10.37 -4.93 -13.23
CA VAL A 73 10.00 -6.35 -13.07
C VAL A 73 9.19 -6.85 -14.27
N LYS A 74 9.39 -8.12 -14.66
CA LYS A 74 8.46 -8.79 -15.60
C LYS A 74 7.03 -8.57 -15.11
N GLU A 75 6.08 -8.37 -16.02
CA GLU A 75 4.70 -8.00 -15.70
C GLU A 75 4.07 -8.87 -14.58
N GLU A 76 4.35 -10.18 -14.58
CA GLU A 76 3.94 -11.12 -13.53
C GLU A 76 4.54 -10.82 -12.14
N LEU A 77 5.80 -10.41 -12.08
CA LEU A 77 6.49 -10.00 -10.86
C LEU A 77 6.02 -8.62 -10.39
N THR A 78 5.63 -7.72 -11.29
CA THR A 78 5.04 -6.42 -10.95
C THR A 78 3.66 -6.57 -10.31
N ASN A 79 2.80 -7.39 -10.92
CA ASN A 79 1.51 -7.75 -10.35
C ASN A 79 1.68 -8.50 -9.02
N SER A 80 2.72 -9.32 -8.90
CA SER A 80 3.09 -9.97 -7.64
C SER A 80 3.74 -9.03 -6.61
N PHE A 81 4.34 -7.90 -7.02
CA PHE A 81 4.98 -6.91 -6.15
C PHE A 81 3.97 -5.91 -5.58
N LEU A 82 3.18 -5.30 -6.46
CA LEU A 82 2.05 -4.44 -6.07
C LEU A 82 0.97 -5.26 -5.36
N GLY A 83 0.81 -6.51 -5.81
CA GLY A 83 0.24 -7.61 -5.07
C GLY A 83 0.87 -7.69 -3.71
N MET A 84 2.09 -8.21 -3.50
CA MET A 84 2.72 -8.44 -2.19
C MET A 84 2.71 -7.25 -1.22
N LEU A 85 2.99 -6.02 -1.68
CA LEU A 85 2.92 -4.79 -0.87
C LEU A 85 1.59 -4.70 -0.11
N PHE A 86 0.51 -5.12 -0.78
CA PHE A 86 -0.82 -5.09 -0.21
C PHE A 86 -1.46 -6.46 -0.01
N PHE A 87 -1.00 -7.56 -0.60
CA PHE A 87 -1.60 -8.91 -0.60
C PHE A 87 -1.17 -9.67 0.63
N ASP A 88 0.07 -9.47 1.07
CA ASP A 88 0.51 -9.91 2.40
C ASP A 88 -0.24 -9.12 3.49
N VAL A 89 -0.83 -7.97 3.15
CA VAL A 89 -1.77 -7.22 4.01
C VAL A 89 -3.23 -7.67 3.77
N PHE A 90 -3.66 -7.87 2.54
CA PHE A 90 -5.05 -8.14 2.17
C PHE A 90 -5.45 -9.53 2.66
N SER A 91 -4.61 -10.53 2.42
CA SER A 91 -4.82 -11.90 2.90
C SER A 91 -4.70 -11.99 4.43
N ARG A 92 -3.69 -11.36 5.04
CA ARG A 92 -3.49 -11.42 6.50
C ARG A 92 -4.49 -10.62 7.30
N PHE A 93 -5.10 -9.58 6.75
CA PHE A 93 -6.05 -8.73 7.47
C PHE A 93 -7.51 -8.95 7.04
N GLY A 94 -7.78 -9.92 6.15
CA GLY A 94 -9.14 -10.33 5.79
C GLY A 94 -9.85 -9.39 4.82
N VAL A 95 -9.08 -8.70 3.98
CA VAL A 95 -9.55 -7.78 2.92
C VAL A 95 -9.07 -8.22 1.53
N GLY A 96 -8.89 -9.54 1.34
CA GLY A 96 -8.42 -10.18 0.10
C GLY A 96 -9.24 -9.85 -1.15
N ASP A 97 -10.53 -9.61 -0.96
CA ASP A 97 -11.50 -9.22 -1.97
C ASP A 97 -11.22 -7.85 -2.61
N LEU A 98 -10.44 -6.99 -1.93
CA LEU A 98 -10.05 -5.67 -2.45
C LEU A 98 -8.86 -5.73 -3.42
N ALA A 99 -8.13 -6.86 -3.51
CA ALA A 99 -6.92 -6.95 -4.31
C ALA A 99 -7.14 -6.74 -5.82
N PRO A 100 -8.20 -7.30 -6.46
CA PRO A 100 -8.49 -7.03 -7.88
C PRO A 100 -8.79 -5.55 -8.13
N ALA A 101 -9.64 -4.95 -7.29
CA ALA A 101 -10.00 -3.53 -7.41
C ALA A 101 -8.80 -2.59 -7.18
N TYR A 102 -7.87 -2.98 -6.31
CA TYR A 102 -6.63 -2.25 -6.07
C TYR A 102 -5.74 -2.23 -7.33
N ILE A 103 -5.51 -3.39 -7.94
CA ILE A 103 -4.67 -3.49 -9.15
C ILE A 103 -5.31 -2.74 -10.32
N GLU A 104 -6.63 -2.84 -10.48
CA GLU A 104 -7.36 -2.10 -11.51
C GLU A 104 -7.23 -0.59 -11.31
N ALA A 105 -7.44 -0.09 -10.08
CA ALA A 105 -7.28 1.33 -9.76
C ALA A 105 -5.85 1.83 -10.02
N LEU A 106 -4.82 1.01 -9.77
CA LEU A 106 -3.43 1.36 -10.10
C LEU A 106 -3.22 1.48 -11.62
N ARG A 107 -3.69 0.48 -12.37
CA ARG A 107 -3.51 0.41 -13.83
C ARG A 107 -4.21 1.58 -14.54
N GLU A 108 -5.40 1.92 -14.07
CA GLU A 108 -6.23 3.00 -14.64
C GLU A 108 -5.81 4.39 -14.14
N GLY A 109 -5.04 4.45 -13.05
CA GLY A 109 -4.70 5.71 -12.40
C GLY A 109 -5.86 6.30 -11.59
N ASP A 110 -6.81 5.47 -11.14
CA ASP A 110 -7.98 5.89 -10.35
C ASP A 110 -7.59 6.21 -8.90
N ARG A 111 -7.25 7.48 -8.69
CA ARG A 111 -6.85 8.02 -7.39
C ARG A 111 -7.95 7.93 -6.34
N GLU A 112 -9.21 8.12 -6.74
CA GLU A 112 -10.31 8.17 -5.78
C GLU A 112 -10.57 6.77 -5.21
N ASN A 113 -10.67 5.78 -6.09
CA ASN A 113 -10.87 4.40 -5.67
C ASN A 113 -9.66 3.85 -4.91
N LEU A 114 -8.44 4.18 -5.36
CA LEU A 114 -7.22 3.79 -4.67
C LEU A 114 -7.15 4.33 -3.23
N ARG A 115 -7.52 5.61 -3.02
CA ARG A 115 -7.60 6.20 -1.68
C ARG A 115 -8.65 5.51 -0.81
N LYS A 116 -9.83 5.20 -1.36
CA LYS A 116 -10.89 4.46 -0.64
C LYS A 116 -10.41 3.07 -0.21
N ILE A 117 -9.74 2.34 -1.11
CA ILE A 117 -9.18 1.02 -0.82
C ILE A 117 -8.08 1.12 0.23
N PHE A 118 -7.16 2.08 0.08
CA PHE A 118 -6.07 2.32 1.03
C PHE A 118 -6.59 2.55 2.46
N LEU A 119 -7.61 3.39 2.62
CA LEU A 119 -8.24 3.65 3.93
C LEU A 119 -8.83 2.37 4.54
N LYS A 120 -9.57 1.58 3.75
CA LYS A 120 -10.13 0.29 4.21
C LYS A 120 -9.04 -0.66 4.69
N VAL A 121 -7.93 -0.73 3.97
CA VAL A 121 -6.77 -1.54 4.35
C VAL A 121 -6.15 -1.03 5.64
N ALA A 122 -5.87 0.27 5.74
CA ALA A 122 -5.26 0.87 6.92
C ALA A 122 -6.12 0.63 8.19
N GLU A 123 -7.44 0.76 8.06
CA GLU A 123 -8.38 0.43 9.12
C GLU A 123 -8.36 -1.06 9.49
N ALA A 124 -8.39 -1.96 8.51
CA ALA A 124 -8.32 -3.41 8.75
C ALA A 124 -7.03 -3.79 9.51
N VAL A 125 -5.91 -3.17 9.14
CA VAL A 125 -4.62 -3.35 9.80
C VAL A 125 -4.61 -2.79 11.22
N LYS A 126 -5.26 -1.65 11.48
CA LYS A 126 -5.38 -1.06 12.82
C LYS A 126 -6.29 -1.89 13.74
N ARG A 127 -7.41 -2.40 13.22
CA ARG A 127 -8.41 -3.16 14.01
C ARG A 127 -7.87 -4.48 14.56
N ARG A 128 -7.06 -5.22 13.79
CA ARG A 128 -6.41 -6.46 14.27
C ARG A 128 -5.31 -6.26 15.33
N ARG A 129 -5.10 -5.03 15.80
CA ARG A 129 -4.16 -4.68 16.88
C ARG A 129 -4.82 -4.48 18.25
N ARG A 130 -6.16 -4.60 18.33
CA ARG A 130 -6.93 -4.73 19.57
C ARG A 130 -7.21 -6.21 19.83
#